data_AF-A0AAU9ED25-F1
#
_entry.id   AF-A0AAU9ED25-F1
#
_cell.length_a   1.000
_cell.length_b   1.000
_cell.length_c   1.000
_cell.angle_alpha   90.00
_cell.angle_beta   90.00
_cell.angle_gamma   90.00
#
_symmetry.space_group_name_H-M   'P 1'
#
loop_
_entity.id
_entity.type
_entity.pdbx_description
1 polymer ?
#
loop_
_entity_poly.entity_id
_entity_poly.type
_entity_poly.pdbx_seq_one_letter_code
_entity_poly.pdbx_strand_id
1 'polypeptide(L)' 'MQILVILSSQDPEIKWNAVRLGNFLLNQNEEVTIFLNGGAADLYQGDSPTFPIREEAKIFALSEGVLAA' A
#
# COMPACT_ATOMS: atom_id res chain seq x y z
N MET A 1 14.80 -6.52 -7.40
CA MET A 1 14.77 -5.16 -7.98
C MET A 1 14.17 -4.21 -6.96
N GLN A 2 14.40 -2.90 -7.10
CA GLN A 2 13.81 -1.88 -6.25
C GLN A 2 12.62 -1.24 -6.96
N ILE A 3 11.44 -1.29 -6.33
CA ILE A 3 10.17 -0.84 -6.90
C ILE A 3 9.61 0.30 -6.05
N LEU A 4 9.32 1.41 -6.71
CA LEU A 4 8.59 2.54 -6.13
C LEU A 4 7.18 2.60 -6.71
N VAL A 5 6.18 2.57 -5.84
CA VAL A 5 4.77 2.82 -6.16
C VAL A 5 4.41 4.21 -5.67
N ILE A 6 3.91 5.07 -6.56
CA ILE A 6 3.36 6.37 -6.18
C ILE A 6 1.84 6.23 -6.07
N LEU A 7 1.30 6.48 -4.88
CA LEU A 7 -0.13 6.42 -4.62
C LEU A 7 -0.65 7.82 -4.27
N SER A 8 -1.58 8.31 -5.09
CA SER A 8 -2.16 9.66 -4.96
C SER A 8 -3.69 9.69 -4.88
N SER A 9 -4.34 8.56 -5.17
CA SER A 9 -5.80 8.44 -5.27
C SER A 9 -6.46 8.36 -3.89
N GLN A 10 -7.61 9.02 -3.77
CA GLN A 10 -8.49 8.89 -2.61
C GLN A 10 -9.45 7.70 -2.70
N ASP A 11 -9.51 7.03 -3.86
CA ASP A 11 -10.39 5.88 -4.08
C ASP A 11 -9.97 4.67 -3.21
N PRO A 12 -10.87 4.09 -2.40
CA PRO A 12 -10.53 2.99 -1.50
C PRO A 12 -10.05 1.71 -2.21
N GLU A 13 -10.61 1.39 -3.37
CA GLU A 13 -10.21 0.20 -4.14
C GLU A 13 -8.79 0.38 -4.67
N ILE A 14 -8.44 1.59 -5.15
CA ILE A 14 -7.09 1.89 -5.62
C ILE A 14 -6.08 1.84 -4.46
N LYS A 15 -6.41 2.41 -3.29
CA LYS A 15 -5.54 2.33 -2.11
C LYS A 15 -5.29 0.88 -1.70
N TRP A 16 -6.36 0.09 -1.60
CA TRP A 16 -6.28 -1.32 -1.25
C TRP A 16 -5.44 -2.12 -2.26
N ASN A 17 -5.71 -1.98 -3.55
CA ASN A 17 -4.98 -2.70 -4.60
C ASN A 17 -3.50 -2.30 -4.66
N ALA A 18 -3.16 -1.03 -4.39
CA ALA A 18 -1.77 -0.59 -4.35
C ALA A 18 -0.97 -1.29 -3.23
N VAL A 19 -1.55 -1.37 -2.02
CA VAL A 19 -0.91 -2.07 -0.91
C VAL A 19 -0.87 -3.59 -1.17
N ARG A 20 -1.95 -4.16 -1.70
CA ARG A 20 -2.00 -5.59 -2.07
C ARG A 20 -0.97 -5.96 -3.15
N LEU A 21 -0.74 -5.08 -4.13
CA LEU A 21 0.34 -5.23 -5.11
C LEU A 21 1.71 -5.18 -4.44
N GLY A 22 1.91 -4.26 -3.48
CA GLY A 22 3.12 -4.21 -2.67
C GLY A 22 3.40 -5.54 -1.95
N ASN A 23 2.40 -6.10 -1.28
CA ASN A 23 2.50 -7.41 -0.62
C ASN A 23 2.84 -8.54 -1.60
N PHE A 24 2.21 -8.55 -2.78
CA PHE A 24 2.53 -9.52 -3.82
C PHE A 24 4.01 -9.44 -4.24
N LEU A 25 4.53 -8.23 -4.46
CA LEU A 25 5.91 -8.00 -4.88
C LEU A 25 6.92 -8.36 -3.77
N LEU A 26 6.64 -8.02 -2.52
CA LEU A 26 7.47 -8.43 -1.38
C LEU A 26 7.59 -9.96 -1.29
N ASN A 27 6.50 -10.70 -1.55
CA ASN A 27 6.53 -12.16 -1.61
C ASN A 27 7.37 -12.72 -2.77
N GLN A 28 7.72 -11.90 -3.77
CA GLN A 28 8.66 -12.26 -4.84
C GLN A 28 10.10 -11.85 -4.51
N ASN A 29 10.39 -11.44 -3.26
CA ASN A 29 11.68 -10.92 -2.80
C ASN A 29 12.12 -9.62 -3.50
N GLU A 30 11.14 -8.80 -3.90
CA GLU A 30 11.39 -7.44 -4.38
C GLU A 30 11.46 -6.46 -3.21
N GLU A 31 12.24 -5.37 -3.34
CA GLU A 31 12.22 -4.27 -2.38
C GLU A 31 11.17 -3.25 -2.79
N VAL A 32 10.19 -2.99 -1.93
CA VAL A 32 9.03 -2.17 -2.29
C VAL A 32 8.89 -0.96 -1.37
N THR A 33 8.82 0.23 -1.97
CA THR A 33 8.39 1.46 -1.30
C THR A 33 7.08 1.94 -1.91
N ILE A 34 6.09 2.28 -1.08
CA ILE A 34 4.90 3.00 -1.50
C ILE A 34 5.03 4.43 -0.95
N PHE A 35 5.11 5.40 -1.86
CA PHE A 35 5.11 6.82 -1.52
C PHE A 35 3.70 7.39 -1.64
N LEU A 36 3.13 7.76 -0.50
CA LEU A 36 1.80 8.32 -0.36
C LEU A 36 1.86 9.82 -0.59
N ASN A 37 0.99 10.35 -1.45
CA ASN A 37 0.82 11.79 -1.59
C ASN A 37 -0.64 12.14 -1.90
N GLY A 38 -0.96 13.44 -1.96
CA GLY A 38 -2.30 13.91 -2.29
C GLY A 38 -3.39 13.28 -1.39
N GLY A 39 -4.48 12.82 -2.00
CA GLY A 39 -5.61 12.22 -1.30
C GLY A 39 -5.33 10.84 -0.68
N ALA A 40 -4.16 10.26 -0.94
CA ALA A 40 -3.72 8.99 -0.35
C ALA A 40 -2.88 9.15 0.91
N ALA A 41 -2.49 10.38 1.29
CA ALA A 41 -1.78 10.63 2.54
C ALA A 41 -2.56 10.09 3.76
N ASP A 42 -3.89 10.18 3.73
CA ASP A 42 -4.76 9.40 4.62
C ASP A 42 -5.05 8.02 3.99
N LEU A 43 -4.10 7.11 4.13
CA LEU A 43 -4.17 5.77 3.54
C LEU A 43 -5.38 4.98 4.05
N TYR A 44 -5.76 5.16 5.31
CA TYR A 44 -6.79 4.36 5.96
C TYR A 44 -8.21 4.89 5.73
N GLN A 45 -8.37 6.07 5.16
CA GLN A 45 -9.68 6.55 4.74
C GLN A 45 -10.23 5.66 3.61
N GLY A 46 -11.38 5.03 3.88
CA GLY A 46 -12.01 4.05 2.98
C GLY A 46 -11.83 2.59 3.41
N ASP A 47 -11.09 2.34 4.49
CA ASP A 47 -10.93 1.00 5.08
C ASP A 47 -12.29 0.39 5.45
N SER A 48 -12.53 -0.84 5.00
CA SER A 48 -13.81 -1.52 5.15
C SER A 48 -13.64 -3.04 4.98
N PRO A 49 -14.67 -3.86 5.27
CA PRO A 49 -14.62 -5.30 4.97
C PRO A 49 -14.39 -5.62 3.49
N THR A 50 -14.82 -4.75 2.56
CA THR A 50 -14.61 -4.90 1.12
C THR A 50 -13.20 -4.49 0.70
N PHE A 51 -12.65 -3.46 1.35
CA PHE A 51 -11.30 -2.94 1.11
C PHE A 51 -10.53 -2.86 2.43
N PRO A 52 -9.99 -3.98 2.94
CA PRO A 52 -9.33 -4.05 4.24
C PRO A 52 -7.91 -3.47 4.17
N ILE A 53 -7.80 -2.17 3.90
CA ILE A 53 -6.55 -1.43 3.72
C ILE A 53 -5.65 -1.52 4.95
N ARG A 54 -6.20 -1.44 6.17
CA ARG A 54 -5.41 -1.52 7.41
C ARG A 54 -4.71 -2.86 7.55
N GLU A 55 -5.38 -3.95 7.19
CA GLU A 55 -4.80 -5.28 7.31
C GLU A 55 -3.71 -5.48 6.27
N GLU A 56 -3.95 -5.12 5.01
CA GLU A 56 -2.92 -5.18 3.96
C GLU A 56 -1.71 -4.31 4.30
N ALA A 57 -1.91 -3.10 4.84
CA ALA A 57 -0.82 -2.19 5.22
C ALA A 57 -0.01 -2.72 6.40
N LYS A 58 -0.67 -3.38 7.35
CA LYS A 58 -0.01 -4.06 8.46
C LYS A 58 0.85 -5.22 7.95
N ILE A 59 0.32 -6.05 7.05
CA ILE A 59 1.08 -7.12 6.41
C ILE A 59 2.30 -6.52 5.69
N PHE A 60 2.09 -5.46 4.89
CA PHE A 60 3.14 -4.80 4.14
C PHE A 60 4.29 -4.31 5.02
N ALA A 61 3.97 -3.62 6.13
CA ALA A 61 4.98 -3.13 7.07
C ALA A 61 5.70 -4.27 7.83
N LEU A 62 5.01 -5.38 8.10
CA LEU A 62 5.62 -6.57 8.72
C LEU A 62 6.48 -7.38 7.73
N SER A 63 6.26 -7.20 6.43
CA SER A 63 7.01 -7.83 5.33
C SER A 63 8.13 -6.94 4.78
N GLU A 64 8.66 -6.03 5.59
CA GLU A 64 9.78 -5.11 5.24
C GLU A 64 9.43 -4.05 4.17
N GLY A 65 8.16 -3.94 3.78
CA GLY A 65 7.69 -2.88 2.90
C GLY A 65 7.80 -1.50 3.53
N VAL A 66 8.19 -0.50 2.74
CA VAL A 66 8.34 0.88 3.22
C VAL A 66 7.14 1.72 2.80
N LEU A 67 6.38 2.22 3.77
CA LEU A 67 5.43 3.30 3.56
C LEU A 67 6.12 4.64 3.84
N ALA A 68 6.11 5.54 2.87
CA ALA A 68 6.64 6.90 2.99
C ALA A 68 5.56 7.92 2.62
N ALA A 69 5.59 9.10 3.22
CA ALA A 69 4.63 10.18 2.98
C ALA A 69 5.32 11.54 3.16
#